data_AF-D1GJL2-F1
#
_entry.id   AF-D1GJL2-F1
#
_cell.length_a   1.000
_cell.length_b   1.000
_cell.length_c   1.000
_cell.angle_alpha   90.00
_cell.angle_beta   90.00
_cell.angle_gamma   90.00
#
_symmetry.space_group_name_H-M   'P 1'
#
loop_
_entity.id
_entity.type
_entity.pdbx_description
1 polymer ?
#
loop_
_entity_poly.entity_id
_entity_poly.type
_entity_poly.pdbx_seq_one_letter_code
_entity_poly.pdbx_strand_id
1 'polypeptide(L)' 'MAVPKKRRSKAKGKIRLAIWKGKGNKIANHALSLAKSIFKENSTFVFNRKKK' A
#
# COMPACT_ATOMS: atom_id res chain seq x y z
N MET A 1 -22.26 -26.11 1.27
CA MET A 1 -21.32 -24.99 1.51
C MET A 1 -20.53 -25.27 2.79
N ALA A 2 -19.23 -25.03 2.81
CA ALA A 2 -18.44 -25.22 4.03
C ALA A 2 -18.73 -24.10 5.04
N VAL A 3 -19.04 -24.47 6.28
CA VAL A 3 -19.30 -23.55 7.39
C VAL A 3 -18.17 -23.69 8.42
N PRO A 4 -17.66 -22.59 9.00
CA PRO A 4 -16.62 -22.68 10.01
C PRO A 4 -17.13 -23.42 11.25
N LYS A 5 -16.51 -24.56 11.57
CA LYS A 5 -16.86 -25.36 12.76
C LYS A 5 -16.66 -24.60 14.08
N LYS A 6 -15.71 -23.66 14.11
CA LYS A 6 -15.40 -22.81 15.27
C LYS A 6 -15.05 -21.39 14.82
N ARG A 7 -15.32 -20.41 15.68
CA ARG A 7 -14.91 -19.03 15.45
C ARG A 7 -13.39 -18.92 15.43
N ARG A 8 -12.88 -17.99 14.62
CA ARG A 8 -11.47 -17.64 14.60
C ARG A 8 -11.09 -16.95 15.92
N SER A 9 -9.90 -17.21 16.45
CA SER A 9 -9.39 -16.51 17.62
C SER A 9 -9.17 -15.02 17.33
N LYS A 10 -9.26 -14.18 18.37
CA LYS A 10 -9.02 -12.73 18.26
C LYS A 10 -7.64 -12.44 17.63
N ALA A 11 -6.60 -13.17 18.05
CA ALA A 11 -5.24 -13.02 17.52
C ALA A 11 -5.16 -13.27 16.00
N LYS A 12 -5.72 -14.38 15.52
CA LYS A 12 -5.75 -14.70 14.08
C LYS A 12 -6.54 -13.68 13.26
N GLY A 13 -7.56 -13.04 13.85
CA GLY A 13 -8.27 -11.90 13.24
C GLY A 13 -7.38 -10.67 13.11
N LYS A 14 -6.70 -10.27 14.20
CA LYS A 14 -5.79 -9.13 14.22
C LYS A 14 -4.63 -9.27 13.24
N ILE A 15 -4.00 -10.46 13.15
CA ILE A 15 -2.92 -10.73 12.20
C ILE A 15 -3.37 -10.49 10.75
N ARG A 16 -4.55 -10.98 10.38
CA ARG A 16 -5.09 -10.77 9.02
C ARG A 16 -5.33 -9.30 8.72
N LEU A 17 -5.88 -8.56 9.69
CA LEU A 17 -6.09 -7.12 9.56
C LEU A 17 -4.75 -6.37 9.43
N ALA A 18 -3.74 -6.75 10.20
CA ALA A 18 -2.40 -6.17 10.11
C ALA A 18 -1.76 -6.41 8.73
N ILE A 19 -1.87 -7.62 8.18
CA ILE A 19 -1.40 -7.93 6.81
C ILE A 19 -2.14 -7.07 5.78
N TRP A 20 -3.45 -6.89 5.92
CA TRP A 20 -4.23 -6.04 5.01
C TRP A 20 -3.79 -4.57 5.09
N LYS A 21 -3.63 -4.03 6.31
CA LYS A 21 -3.15 -2.65 6.54
C LYS A 21 -1.70 -2.45 6.06
N GLY A 22 -0.84 -3.46 6.20
CA GLY A 22 0.56 -3.43 5.77
C GLY A 22 0.74 -3.18 4.27
N LYS A 23 -0.24 -3.56 3.45
CA LYS A 23 -0.24 -3.24 2.01
C LYS A 23 -0.24 -1.73 1.75
N GLY A 24 -0.95 -0.96 2.58
CA GLY A 24 -0.99 0.50 2.49
C GLY A 24 0.38 1.13 2.75
N ASN A 25 1.10 0.66 3.78
CA ASN A 25 2.46 1.14 4.08
C ASN A 25 3.42 0.88 2.91
N LYS A 26 3.30 -0.28 2.25
CA LYS A 26 4.13 -0.58 1.08
C LYS A 26 3.89 0.45 -0.03
N ILE A 27 2.62 0.72 -0.35
CA ILE A 27 2.24 1.70 -1.38
C ILE A 27 2.70 3.12 -1.00
N ALA A 28 2.56 3.51 0.28
CA ALA A 28 3.01 4.81 0.76
C ALA A 28 4.51 5.02 0.56
N ASN A 29 5.34 4.00 0.83
CA ASN A 29 6.78 4.07 0.59
C ASN A 29 7.13 4.25 -0.89
N HIS A 30 6.45 3.51 -1.77
CA HIS A 30 6.61 3.67 -3.23
C HIS A 30 6.17 5.05 -3.70
N ALA A 31 5.01 5.54 -3.23
CA ALA A 31 4.50 6.86 -3.57
C ALA A 31 5.45 7.99 -3.13
N LEU A 32 6.02 7.89 -1.92
CA LEU A 32 6.99 8.86 -1.43
C LEU A 32 8.29 8.83 -2.25
N SER A 33 8.80 7.65 -2.57
CA SER A 33 9.97 7.48 -3.44
C SER A 33 9.72 8.11 -4.82
N LEU A 34 8.53 7.87 -5.38
CA LEU A 34 8.11 8.44 -6.65
C LEU A 34 8.02 9.97 -6.61
N ALA A 35 7.38 10.53 -5.59
CA ALA A 35 7.26 11.98 -5.42
C ALA A 35 8.64 12.66 -5.34
N LYS A 36 9.58 12.06 -4.58
CA LYS A 36 10.96 12.51 -4.51
C LYS A 36 11.69 12.42 -5.85
N SER A 37 11.42 11.37 -6.64
CA SER A 37 11.97 11.23 -7.99
C SER A 37 11.48 12.36 -8.88
N ILE A 38 10.16 12.58 -8.95
CA ILE A 38 9.52 13.63 -9.78
C ILE A 38 10.01 15.04 -9.44
N PHE A 39 10.25 15.33 -8.16
CA PHE A 39 10.67 16.66 -7.72
C PHE A 39 12.13 17.01 -8.11
N LYS A 40 12.97 16.02 -8.41
CA LYS A 40 14.36 16.27 -8.82
C LYS A 40 14.41 16.87 -10.23
N GLU A 41 15.26 17.87 -10.42
CA GLU A 41 15.48 18.54 -11.71
C GLU A 41 15.92 17.57 -12.82
N ASN A 42 16.73 16.57 -12.47
CA ASN A 42 17.23 15.54 -13.39
C ASN A 42 16.41 14.23 -13.35
N SER A 43 15.12 14.30 -13.04
CA SER A 43 14.29 13.10 -12.99
C SER A 43 14.07 12.51 -14.39
N THR A 44 14.26 11.20 -14.53
CA THR A 44 13.94 10.45 -15.77
C THR A 44 12.47 10.03 -15.83
N PHE A 45 11.68 10.37 -14.81
CA PHE A 45 10.31 9.91 -14.69
C PHE A 45 9.38 10.72 -15.59
N VAL A 46 8.87 10.08 -16.65
CA VAL A 46 7.96 10.71 -17.60
C VAL A 46 6.52 10.60 -17.10
N PHE A 47 5.87 11.75 -16.91
CA PHE A 47 4.44 11.82 -16.61
C PHE A 47 3.79 12.98 -17.36
N ASN A 48 2.50 12.84 -17.67
CA ASN A 48 1.74 13.90 -18.34
C ASN A 48 1.48 15.05 -17.36
N ARG A 49 2.37 16.04 -17.35
CA ARG A 49 2.22 17.26 -16.56
C ARG A 49 1.20 18.17 -17.27
N LYS A 50 -0.08 18.08 -16.90
CA LYS A 50 -1.06 19.10 -17.32
C LYS A 50 -0.57 20.46 -16.81
N LYS A 51 -0.19 21.35 -17.73
CA LYS A 51 0.06 22.75 -17.41
C LYS A 51 -1.29 23.39 -17.07
N LYS A 52 -1.34 24.11 -15.96
CA LYS A 52 -2.45 25.02 -15.66
C LYS A 52 -2.39 26.22 -16.59
#